data_AF-A0A0F3QGQ3-F1
#
_entry.id   AF-A0A0F3QGQ3-F1
#
_cell.length_a   1.000
_cell.length_b   1.000
_cell.length_c   1.000
_cell.angle_alpha   90.00
_cell.angle_beta   90.00
_cell.angle_gamma   90.00
#
_symmetry.space_group_name_H-M   'P 1'
#
loop_
_entity.id
_entity.type
_entity.pdbx_description
1 polymer ?
#
loop_
_entity_poly.entity_id
_entity_poly.type
_entity_poly.pdbx_seq_one_letter_code
_entity_poly.pdbx_strand_id
1 'polypeptide(L)'
;MKKSKSPTELKFNFITLDKDKVLKFVPALPIILQDNAWSKLSNMKGSIEAGAEIIINILNFLSGNSSAVKKIPINTNKNMKFFVLKSLFNNYEYKNIQEHKALREVLRKYHPEQQSNGDITFLVNNAIYTEKFSKSIKTETDNFIESIFSQLKIMKMALECSIENNHYEVAEKLFTDIFSNARTNLDSIFSQQEYVNHKKYTTILFELVNKFMSVEYQIKTIIDLTPHLKHYFNITAESTDILINNNHSNEAEELLTAALYNITIDDKPKNQDIGWCYYKLGYLNHRNGQREYAVECYKNALDKLPATDKYIIQTINYNLWGIYSYYDADDNIEVLLNQMPESSLKDLLKLGRNLTNITTSQLDNINRSDLQPEHTQMFDLYKL
;
A
#
# COMPACT_ATOMS: atom_id res chain seq x y z
N MET A 1 36.13 -16.08 4.71
CA MET A 1 34.70 -16.35 4.95
C MET A 1 34.20 -15.47 6.09
N LYS A 2 33.59 -14.32 5.77
CA LYS A 2 32.95 -13.47 6.79
C LYS A 2 31.64 -14.16 7.18
N LYS A 3 31.48 -14.49 8.46
CA LYS A 3 30.25 -15.05 9.03
C LYS A 3 29.11 -14.07 8.76
N SER A 4 28.09 -14.48 7.99
CA SER A 4 26.83 -13.75 7.90
C SER A 4 26.22 -13.71 9.30
N LYS A 5 26.10 -12.52 9.88
CA LYS A 5 25.19 -12.32 11.01
C LYS A 5 23.80 -12.73 10.51
N SER A 6 23.13 -13.63 11.22
CA SER A 6 21.71 -13.87 11.00
C SER A 6 20.99 -12.51 11.11
N PRO A 7 19.97 -12.23 10.27
CA PRO A 7 19.15 -11.04 10.46
C PRO A 7 18.65 -11.07 11.90
N THR A 8 18.93 -10.01 12.64
CA THR A 8 18.42 -9.87 14.00
C THR A 8 16.91 -9.82 13.85
N GLU A 9 16.18 -10.80 14.40
CA GLU A 9 14.72 -10.75 14.46
C GLU A 9 14.35 -9.37 15.02
N LEU A 10 13.72 -8.55 14.18
CA LEU A 10 13.08 -7.34 14.64
C LEU A 10 11.96 -7.80 15.58
N LYS A 11 12.22 -7.69 16.88
CA LYS A 11 11.15 -7.55 17.86
C LYS A 11 10.49 -6.21 17.56
N PHE A 12 9.53 -6.21 16.64
CA PHE A 12 8.59 -5.12 16.41
C PHE A 12 7.70 -4.94 17.65
N ASN A 13 8.30 -4.60 18.79
CA ASN A 13 7.57 -4.53 20.04
C ASN A 13 6.58 -3.35 20.05
N PHE A 14 6.77 -2.35 19.18
CA PHE A 14 5.84 -1.23 18.99
C PHE A 14 5.97 -0.67 17.57
N ILE A 15 4.99 -0.96 16.71
CA ILE A 15 4.81 -0.24 15.44
C ILE A 15 3.71 0.79 15.67
N THR A 16 4.05 2.06 15.50
CA THR A 16 3.11 3.14 15.80
C THR A 16 2.33 3.54 14.55
N LEU A 17 1.01 3.62 14.70
CA LEU A 17 0.15 4.28 13.73
C LEU A 17 0.46 5.78 13.73
N ASP A 18 0.54 6.37 12.55
CA ASP A 18 0.63 7.82 12.38
C ASP A 18 -0.73 8.45 12.66
N LYS A 19 -0.85 9.17 13.79
CA LYS A 19 -2.10 9.77 14.24
C LYS A 19 -2.69 10.74 13.21
N ASP A 20 -1.87 11.52 12.51
CA ASP A 20 -2.36 12.49 11.53
C ASP A 20 -2.90 11.79 10.29
N LYS A 21 -2.25 10.70 9.86
CA LYS A 21 -2.77 9.86 8.76
C LYS A 21 -4.08 9.18 9.14
N VAL A 22 -4.17 8.65 10.36
CA VAL A 22 -5.39 8.00 10.87
C VAL A 22 -6.55 9.00 10.96
N LEU A 23 -6.31 10.22 11.46
CA LEU A 23 -7.34 11.27 11.56
C LEU A 23 -7.85 11.75 10.20
N LYS A 24 -7.03 11.67 9.16
CA LYS A 24 -7.40 12.03 7.78
C LYS A 24 -8.04 10.87 7.02
N PHE A 25 -8.09 9.68 7.60
CA PHE A 25 -8.67 8.52 6.94
C PHE A 25 -10.19 8.69 6.79
N VAL A 26 -10.65 8.74 5.53
CA VAL A 26 -12.07 8.71 5.18
C VAL A 26 -12.35 7.37 4.50
N PRO A 27 -13.24 6.54 5.05
CA PRO A 27 -13.58 5.27 4.44
C PRO A 27 -14.38 5.47 3.15
N ALA A 28 -13.98 4.75 2.10
CA ALA A 28 -14.68 4.74 0.82
C ALA A 28 -15.91 3.82 0.92
N LEU A 29 -17.05 4.37 1.39
CA LEU A 29 -18.25 3.62 1.76
C LEU A 29 -18.01 2.67 2.97
N PRO A 30 -19.05 2.32 3.74
CA PRO A 30 -18.88 1.36 4.81
C PRO A 30 -18.53 0.01 4.18
N ILE A 31 -17.31 -0.47 4.49
CA ILE A 31 -16.72 -1.76 4.10
C ILE A 31 -17.73 -2.93 4.24
N ILE A 32 -18.68 -2.74 5.15
CA ILE A 32 -19.88 -3.53 5.50
C ILE A 32 -20.71 -4.04 4.31
N LEU A 33 -20.78 -3.33 3.18
CA LEU A 33 -21.63 -3.75 2.05
C LEU A 33 -20.90 -4.59 0.99
N GLN A 34 -19.57 -4.60 0.99
CA GLN A 34 -18.85 -5.10 -0.20
C GLN A 34 -18.62 -6.60 -0.25
N ASP A 35 -18.83 -7.39 0.82
CA ASP A 35 -18.22 -8.73 0.81
C ASP A 35 -18.76 -9.75 1.83
N ASN A 36 -20.00 -9.61 2.32
CA ASN A 36 -20.56 -10.45 3.40
C ASN A 36 -19.58 -10.58 4.58
N ALA A 37 -18.96 -9.49 5.05
CA ALA A 37 -17.85 -9.51 6.01
C ALA A 37 -18.07 -10.42 7.24
N TRP A 38 -19.32 -10.56 7.69
CA TRP A 38 -19.72 -11.47 8.77
C TRP A 38 -19.50 -12.96 8.48
N SER A 39 -19.41 -13.39 7.22
CA SER A 39 -19.09 -14.78 6.86
C SER A 39 -17.62 -15.12 7.11
N LYS A 40 -16.75 -14.10 7.15
CA LYS A 40 -15.30 -14.27 7.33
C LYS A 40 -14.89 -14.30 8.81
N LEU A 41 -15.80 -14.06 9.74
CA LEU A 41 -15.52 -14.05 11.19
C LEU A 41 -15.01 -15.39 11.74
N SER A 42 -15.33 -16.51 11.08
CA SER A 42 -14.80 -17.83 11.42
C SER A 42 -13.27 -17.90 11.33
N ASN A 43 -12.67 -17.12 10.43
CA ASN A 43 -11.22 -17.10 10.23
C ASN A 43 -10.50 -16.29 11.32
N MET A 44 -11.24 -15.63 12.22
CA MET A 44 -10.72 -14.84 13.34
C MET A 44 -10.98 -15.46 14.71
N LYS A 45 -11.24 -16.77 14.75
CA LYS A 45 -11.40 -17.55 15.99
C LYS A 45 -10.08 -17.60 16.77
N GLY A 46 -9.78 -16.51 17.49
CA GLY A 46 -8.50 -16.25 18.15
C GLY A 46 -8.23 -14.77 18.43
N SER A 47 -8.91 -13.86 17.72
CA SER A 47 -8.90 -12.42 18.00
C SER A 47 -10.33 -11.92 18.16
N ILE A 48 -10.81 -11.86 19.41
CA ILE A 48 -12.15 -11.32 19.72
C ILE A 48 -12.22 -9.83 19.40
N GLU A 49 -11.12 -9.11 19.57
CA GLU A 49 -11.01 -7.68 19.29
C GLU A 49 -11.25 -7.41 17.81
N ALA A 50 -10.56 -8.12 16.91
CA ALA A 50 -10.75 -7.93 15.48
C ALA A 50 -12.19 -8.23 15.03
N GLY A 51 -12.77 -9.31 15.55
CA GLY A 51 -14.17 -9.67 15.28
C GLY A 51 -15.16 -8.64 15.82
N ALA A 52 -14.91 -8.14 17.03
CA ALA A 52 -15.75 -7.15 17.69
C ALA A 52 -15.81 -5.85 16.86
N GLU A 53 -14.68 -5.36 16.35
CA GLU A 53 -14.63 -4.10 15.61
C GLU A 53 -15.42 -4.13 14.31
N ILE A 54 -15.33 -5.23 13.58
CA ILE A 54 -16.15 -5.47 12.38
C ILE A 54 -17.63 -5.51 12.74
N ILE A 55 -18.00 -6.25 13.78
CA ILE A 55 -19.40 -6.37 14.22
C ILE A 55 -19.96 -5.02 14.68
N ILE A 56 -19.22 -4.28 15.52
CA ILE A 56 -19.59 -2.96 16.03
C ILE A 56 -19.86 -2.02 14.86
N ASN A 57 -18.94 -1.97 13.89
CA ASN A 57 -19.04 -1.10 12.73
C ASN A 57 -20.29 -1.44 11.90
N ILE A 58 -20.50 -2.72 11.56
CA ILE A 58 -21.69 -3.20 10.82
C ILE A 58 -22.99 -2.83 11.54
N LEU A 59 -23.10 -3.12 12.84
CA LEU A 59 -24.33 -2.88 13.60
C LEU A 59 -24.60 -1.38 13.80
N ASN A 60 -23.56 -0.56 13.95
CA ASN A 60 -23.67 0.89 14.01
C ASN A 60 -24.18 1.45 12.68
N PHE A 61 -23.63 1.01 11.55
CA PHE A 61 -24.13 1.40 10.24
C PHE A 61 -25.59 1.00 10.03
N LEU A 62 -25.95 -0.27 10.23
CA LEU A 62 -27.32 -0.77 10.01
C LEU A 62 -28.36 -0.15 10.96
N SER A 63 -27.92 0.48 12.04
CA SER A 63 -28.76 1.22 12.99
C SER A 63 -28.74 2.73 12.78
N GLY A 64 -27.87 3.23 11.89
CA GLY A 64 -27.72 4.64 11.60
C GLY A 64 -28.83 5.21 10.72
N ASN A 65 -28.93 6.54 10.67
CA ASN A 65 -29.93 7.26 9.89
C ASN A 65 -29.39 7.80 8.55
N SER A 66 -28.28 7.25 8.06
CA SER A 66 -27.66 7.71 6.81
C SER A 66 -28.58 7.46 5.60
N SER A 67 -28.42 8.26 4.55
CA SER A 67 -29.16 8.09 3.30
C SER A 67 -28.90 6.71 2.66
N ALA A 68 -27.71 6.16 2.85
CA ALA A 68 -27.36 4.81 2.41
C ALA A 68 -28.20 3.74 3.12
N VAL A 69 -28.36 3.84 4.44
CA VAL A 69 -29.14 2.89 5.24
C VAL A 69 -30.63 2.99 4.89
N LYS A 70 -31.13 4.21 4.67
CA LYS A 70 -32.54 4.45 4.26
C LYS A 70 -32.90 3.81 2.92
N LYS A 71 -31.92 3.52 2.06
CA LYS A 71 -32.13 2.81 0.78
C LYS A 71 -32.23 1.29 0.95
N ILE A 72 -31.84 0.74 2.09
CA ILE A 72 -31.89 -0.71 2.34
C ILE A 72 -33.32 -1.09 2.74
N PRO A 73 -33.97 -2.05 2.05
CA PRO A 73 -35.30 -2.52 2.44
C PRO A 73 -35.34 -3.03 3.89
N ILE A 74 -36.45 -2.76 4.61
CA ILE A 74 -36.58 -3.09 6.03
C ILE A 74 -36.29 -4.58 6.32
N ASN A 75 -36.85 -5.48 5.50
CA ASN A 75 -36.61 -6.92 5.65
C ASN A 75 -35.15 -7.30 5.39
N THR A 76 -34.50 -6.67 4.42
CA THR A 76 -33.07 -6.88 4.14
C THR A 76 -32.22 -6.40 5.32
N ASN A 77 -32.49 -5.21 5.86
CA ASN A 77 -31.80 -4.69 7.04
C ASN A 77 -31.98 -5.61 8.26
N LYS A 78 -33.20 -6.10 8.50
CA LYS A 78 -33.51 -7.07 9.56
C LYS A 78 -32.70 -8.36 9.39
N ASN A 79 -32.69 -8.94 8.18
CA ASN A 79 -31.94 -10.16 7.89
C ASN A 79 -30.43 -9.96 8.06
N MET A 80 -29.87 -8.83 7.61
CA MET A 80 -28.47 -8.50 7.80
C MET A 80 -28.09 -8.45 9.29
N LYS A 81 -28.88 -7.74 10.12
CA LYS A 81 -28.67 -7.70 11.58
C LYS A 81 -28.70 -9.10 12.20
N PHE A 82 -29.66 -9.92 11.81
CA PHE A 82 -29.76 -11.31 12.27
C PHE A 82 -28.50 -12.12 11.90
N PHE A 83 -28.07 -12.10 10.63
CA PHE A 83 -26.90 -12.87 10.20
C PHE A 83 -25.60 -12.40 10.86
N VAL A 84 -25.45 -11.10 11.11
CA VAL A 84 -24.30 -10.53 11.81
C VAL A 84 -24.22 -11.05 13.25
N LEU A 85 -25.34 -11.02 13.99
CA LEU A 85 -25.41 -11.53 15.37
C LEU A 85 -25.23 -13.05 15.40
N LYS A 86 -25.86 -13.78 14.49
CA LYS A 86 -25.67 -15.22 14.32
C LYS A 86 -24.20 -15.57 14.11
N SER A 87 -23.53 -14.89 13.19
CA SER A 87 -22.09 -15.11 12.95
C SER A 87 -21.26 -14.81 14.19
N LEU A 88 -21.55 -13.75 14.95
CA LEU A 88 -20.84 -13.47 16.20
C LEU A 88 -20.95 -14.64 17.18
N PHE A 89 -22.17 -15.06 17.50
CA PHE A 89 -22.42 -16.08 18.52
C PHE A 89 -21.99 -17.50 18.10
N ASN A 90 -21.87 -17.76 16.79
CA ASN A 90 -21.34 -19.03 16.28
C ASN A 90 -19.82 -19.12 16.37
N ASN A 91 -19.11 -17.98 16.40
CA ASN A 91 -17.65 -17.95 16.32
C ASN A 91 -16.96 -17.62 17.64
N TYR A 92 -17.65 -16.96 18.57
CA TYR A 92 -17.06 -16.50 19.83
C TYR A 92 -17.85 -16.96 21.04
N GLU A 93 -17.13 -17.33 22.10
CA GLU A 93 -17.75 -17.71 23.37
C GLU A 93 -18.48 -16.52 24.00
N TYR A 94 -19.68 -16.77 24.53
CA TYR A 94 -20.51 -15.73 25.13
C TYR A 94 -19.80 -14.97 26.25
N LYS A 95 -18.99 -15.67 27.06
CA LYS A 95 -18.17 -15.06 28.12
C LYS A 95 -17.23 -13.98 27.57
N ASN A 96 -16.49 -14.29 26.50
CA ASN A 96 -15.53 -13.35 25.89
C ASN A 96 -16.26 -12.12 25.32
N ILE A 97 -17.47 -12.30 24.77
CA ILE A 97 -18.32 -11.20 24.28
C ILE A 97 -18.74 -10.27 25.44
N GLN A 98 -19.09 -10.83 26.60
CA GLN A 98 -19.52 -10.05 27.78
C GLN A 98 -18.38 -9.26 28.44
N GLU A 99 -17.15 -9.77 28.35
CA GLU A 99 -15.95 -9.08 28.84
C GLU A 99 -15.53 -7.92 27.92
N HIS A 100 -15.86 -7.98 26.63
CA HIS A 100 -15.53 -6.93 25.66
C HIS A 100 -16.47 -5.71 25.77
N LYS A 101 -16.03 -4.67 26.50
CA LYS A 101 -16.82 -3.47 26.82
C LYS A 101 -17.56 -2.84 25.63
N ALA A 102 -16.86 -2.48 24.55
CA ALA A 102 -17.47 -1.78 23.41
C ALA A 102 -18.55 -2.63 22.69
N LEU A 103 -18.23 -3.90 22.44
CA LEU A 103 -19.17 -4.86 21.86
C LEU A 103 -20.40 -5.05 22.75
N ARG A 104 -20.22 -5.22 24.06
CA ARG A 104 -21.34 -5.34 25.01
C ARG A 104 -22.28 -4.15 24.95
N GLU A 105 -21.76 -2.92 24.88
CA GLU A 105 -22.60 -1.73 24.77
C GLU A 105 -23.45 -1.71 23.50
N VAL A 106 -22.86 -2.06 22.34
CA VAL A 106 -23.60 -2.16 21.08
C VAL A 106 -24.65 -3.27 21.13
N LEU A 107 -24.35 -4.38 21.81
CA LEU A 107 -25.22 -5.54 21.89
C LEU A 107 -26.43 -5.35 22.83
N ARG A 108 -26.41 -4.38 23.76
CA ARG A 108 -27.50 -4.13 24.72
C ARG A 108 -28.89 -4.02 24.07
N LYS A 109 -28.98 -3.36 22.92
CA LYS A 109 -30.24 -3.18 22.16
C LYS A 109 -30.81 -4.47 21.56
N TYR A 110 -30.01 -5.53 21.50
CA TYR A 110 -30.42 -6.84 21.00
C TYR A 110 -30.69 -7.83 22.13
N HIS A 111 -30.58 -7.42 23.40
CA HIS A 111 -30.88 -8.25 24.58
C HIS A 111 -30.36 -9.70 24.48
N PRO A 112 -29.05 -9.91 24.20
CA PRO A 112 -28.53 -11.25 24.13
C PRO A 112 -28.56 -11.92 25.52
N GLU A 113 -29.01 -13.17 25.58
CA GLU A 113 -29.09 -13.95 26.81
C GLU A 113 -28.68 -15.40 26.53
N GLN A 114 -27.82 -15.95 27.39
CA GLN A 114 -27.43 -17.35 27.33
C GLN A 114 -28.38 -18.19 28.19
N GLN A 115 -29.04 -19.14 27.56
CA GLN A 115 -29.97 -20.07 28.18
C GLN A 115 -29.21 -21.20 28.91
N SER A 116 -29.91 -21.92 29.79
CA SER A 116 -29.31 -23.00 30.61
C SER A 116 -28.76 -24.16 29.77
N ASN A 117 -29.30 -24.39 28.57
CA ASN A 117 -28.82 -25.38 27.61
C ASN A 117 -27.61 -24.90 26.77
N GLY A 118 -27.15 -23.66 27.01
CA GLY A 118 -26.04 -23.03 26.29
C GLY A 118 -26.45 -22.21 25.06
N ASP A 119 -27.70 -22.33 24.59
CA ASP A 119 -28.22 -21.57 23.45
C ASP A 119 -28.27 -20.07 23.74
N ILE A 120 -28.21 -19.25 22.69
CA ILE A 120 -28.23 -17.80 22.83
C ILE A 120 -29.48 -17.25 22.17
N THR A 121 -30.25 -16.49 22.95
CA THR A 121 -31.42 -15.75 22.48
C THR A 121 -31.08 -14.28 22.27
N PHE A 122 -31.58 -13.67 21.21
CA PHE A 122 -31.42 -12.22 20.97
C PHE A 122 -32.60 -11.66 20.16
N LEU A 123 -32.82 -10.34 20.28
CA LEU A 123 -33.92 -9.60 19.70
C LEU A 123 -33.48 -8.82 18.46
N VAL A 124 -34.15 -8.99 17.31
CA VAL A 124 -33.98 -8.13 16.13
C VAL A 124 -35.33 -7.62 15.64
N ASN A 125 -35.54 -6.30 15.67
CA ASN A 125 -36.79 -5.65 15.27
C ASN A 125 -38.03 -6.35 15.88
N ASN A 126 -38.05 -6.51 17.21
CA ASN A 126 -39.12 -7.14 18.00
C ASN A 126 -39.36 -8.64 17.72
N ALA A 127 -38.51 -9.31 16.95
CA ALA A 127 -38.52 -10.76 16.80
C ALA A 127 -37.40 -11.38 17.63
N ILE A 128 -37.74 -12.40 18.43
CA ILE A 128 -36.77 -13.18 19.20
C ILE A 128 -36.23 -14.30 18.31
N TYR A 129 -34.91 -14.43 18.30
CA TYR A 129 -34.18 -15.48 17.62
C TYR A 129 -33.41 -16.31 18.65
N THR A 130 -33.32 -17.62 18.41
CA THR A 130 -32.52 -18.55 19.21
C THR A 130 -31.49 -19.18 18.30
N GLU A 131 -30.21 -18.95 18.58
CA GLU A 131 -29.12 -19.64 17.90
C GLU A 131 -28.61 -20.77 18.79
N LYS A 132 -28.57 -21.97 18.19
CA LYS A 132 -28.11 -23.17 18.87
C LYS A 132 -26.61 -23.09 19.04
N PHE A 133 -26.12 -23.25 20.25
CA PHE A 133 -24.68 -23.23 20.49
C PHE A 133 -24.05 -24.53 19.96
N SER A 134 -23.63 -24.53 18.68
CA SER A 134 -22.89 -25.65 18.12
C SER A 134 -21.43 -25.57 18.54
N LYS A 135 -21.01 -26.43 19.49
CA LYS A 135 -19.59 -26.73 19.72
C LYS A 135 -19.02 -27.46 18.51
N SER A 136 -18.70 -26.72 17.46
CA SER A 136 -17.76 -27.01 16.37
C SER A 136 -18.32 -26.46 15.07
N ILE A 137 -17.60 -25.49 14.52
CA ILE A 137 -17.59 -25.26 13.09
C ILE A 137 -16.15 -25.56 12.71
N LYS A 138 -15.98 -26.58 11.86
CA LYS A 138 -14.70 -26.86 11.21
C LYS A 138 -14.30 -25.59 10.46
N THR A 139 -13.09 -25.11 10.70
CA THR A 139 -12.47 -24.08 9.87
C THR A 139 -12.29 -24.68 8.48
N GLU A 140 -13.18 -24.36 7.55
CA GLU A 140 -13.04 -24.71 6.12
C GLU A 140 -11.96 -23.83 5.48
N THR A 141 -10.71 -24.10 5.83
CA THR A 141 -9.57 -23.85 4.94
C THR A 141 -8.53 -24.91 5.29
N ASP A 142 -8.53 -26.02 4.56
CA ASP A 142 -7.48 -27.04 4.69
C ASP A 142 -6.13 -26.50 4.16
N ASN A 143 -6.14 -25.41 3.38
CA ASN A 143 -4.95 -24.75 2.88
C ASN A 143 -4.45 -23.66 3.85
N PHE A 144 -3.28 -23.92 4.46
CA PHE A 144 -2.57 -23.02 5.36
C PHE A 144 -2.32 -21.62 4.76
N ILE A 145 -1.97 -21.54 3.47
CA ILE A 145 -1.66 -20.27 2.80
C ILE A 145 -2.92 -19.42 2.58
N GLU A 146 -4.03 -20.05 2.21
CA GLU A 146 -5.32 -19.37 2.10
C GLU A 146 -5.79 -18.86 3.46
N SER A 147 -5.48 -19.60 4.53
CA SER A 147 -5.75 -19.16 5.90
C SER A 147 -4.98 -17.90 6.27
N ILE A 148 -3.65 -17.87 6.05
CA ILE A 148 -2.80 -16.68 6.28
C ILE A 148 -3.33 -15.47 5.52
N PHE A 149 -3.62 -15.63 4.23
CA PHE A 149 -4.10 -14.53 3.40
C PHE A 149 -5.49 -14.03 3.82
N SER A 150 -6.39 -14.95 4.17
CA SER A 150 -7.72 -14.61 4.68
C SER A 150 -7.62 -13.86 5.99
N GLN A 151 -6.76 -14.28 6.91
CA GLN A 151 -6.51 -13.58 8.17
C GLN A 151 -6.02 -12.15 7.93
N LEU A 152 -5.03 -11.94 7.05
CA LEU A 152 -4.55 -10.58 6.73
C LEU A 152 -5.68 -9.67 6.23
N LYS A 153 -6.51 -10.15 5.29
CA LYS A 153 -7.64 -9.38 4.76
C LYS A 153 -8.61 -8.93 5.84
N ILE A 154 -8.90 -9.82 6.79
CA ILE A 154 -9.87 -9.53 7.83
C ILE A 154 -9.25 -8.66 8.91
N MET A 155 -7.98 -8.85 9.26
CA MET A 155 -7.26 -7.94 10.16
C MET A 155 -7.14 -6.53 9.58
N LYS A 156 -6.90 -6.39 8.26
CA LYS A 156 -6.98 -5.09 7.56
C LYS A 156 -8.36 -4.44 7.75
N MET A 157 -9.43 -5.22 7.53
CA MET A 157 -10.80 -4.73 7.68
C MET A 157 -11.10 -4.32 9.12
N ALA A 158 -10.71 -5.14 10.09
CA ALA A 158 -10.87 -4.84 11.51
C ALA A 158 -10.10 -3.57 11.90
N LEU A 159 -8.86 -3.40 11.43
CA LEU A 159 -8.07 -2.18 11.62
C LEU A 159 -8.82 -0.94 11.09
N GLU A 160 -9.32 -1.00 9.87
CA GLU A 160 -10.07 0.11 9.26
C GLU A 160 -11.37 0.40 10.06
N CYS A 161 -12.10 -0.64 10.48
CA CYS A 161 -13.27 -0.49 11.36
C CYS A 161 -12.93 0.13 12.72
N SER A 162 -11.82 -0.25 13.35
CA SER A 162 -11.35 0.32 14.61
C SER A 162 -11.10 1.82 14.48
N ILE A 163 -10.48 2.23 13.37
CA ILE A 163 -10.23 3.65 13.08
C ILE A 163 -11.57 4.38 12.92
N GLU A 164 -12.51 3.84 12.15
CA GLU A 164 -13.85 4.42 11.96
C GLU A 164 -14.63 4.54 13.28
N ASN A 165 -14.46 3.57 14.18
CA ASN A 165 -15.08 3.58 15.51
C ASN A 165 -14.35 4.49 16.51
N ASN A 166 -13.24 5.14 16.13
CA ASN A 166 -12.35 5.89 17.03
C ASN A 166 -11.73 5.03 18.15
N HIS A 167 -11.56 3.74 17.92
CA HIS A 167 -10.93 2.78 18.84
C HIS A 167 -9.42 2.66 18.53
N TYR A 168 -8.68 3.76 18.73
CA TYR A 168 -7.27 3.87 18.34
C TYR A 168 -6.35 2.81 18.96
N GLU A 169 -6.52 2.50 20.25
CA GLU A 169 -5.70 1.49 20.94
C GLU A 169 -5.88 0.10 20.32
N VAL A 170 -7.11 -0.23 19.90
CA VAL A 170 -7.42 -1.49 19.20
C VAL A 170 -6.82 -1.47 17.80
N ALA A 171 -6.92 -0.34 17.09
CA ALA A 171 -6.29 -0.17 15.78
C ALA A 171 -4.76 -0.39 15.85
N GLU A 172 -4.08 0.19 16.85
CA GLU A 172 -2.63 0.06 17.02
C GLU A 172 -2.21 -1.38 17.35
N LYS A 173 -2.99 -2.07 18.21
CA LYS A 173 -2.79 -3.50 18.49
C LYS A 173 -2.91 -4.34 17.22
N LEU A 174 -4.00 -4.18 16.46
CA LEU A 174 -4.21 -4.91 15.21
C LEU A 174 -3.12 -4.64 14.18
N PHE A 175 -2.67 -3.39 14.07
CA PHE A 175 -1.58 -3.01 13.18
C PHE A 175 -0.28 -3.70 13.59
N THR A 176 0.05 -3.69 14.88
CA THR A 176 1.23 -4.38 15.41
C THR A 176 1.16 -5.88 15.17
N ASP A 177 0.00 -6.51 15.37
CA ASP A 177 -0.20 -7.94 15.15
C ASP A 177 -0.01 -8.35 13.66
N ILE A 178 -0.48 -7.51 12.72
CA ILE A 178 -0.30 -7.73 11.27
C ILE A 178 1.19 -7.77 10.91
N PHE A 179 1.95 -6.77 11.36
CA PHE A 179 3.34 -6.61 10.95
C PHE A 179 4.32 -7.47 11.74
N SER A 180 3.99 -7.84 12.99
CA SER A 180 4.81 -8.75 13.78
C SER A 180 4.98 -10.13 13.14
N ASN A 181 4.01 -10.55 12.32
CA ASN A 181 4.04 -11.84 11.60
C ASN A 181 4.31 -11.68 10.09
N ALA A 182 4.44 -10.45 9.58
CA ALA A 182 4.50 -10.18 8.14
C ALA A 182 5.64 -10.92 7.45
N ARG A 183 6.85 -10.85 7.98
CA ARG A 183 8.03 -11.51 7.42
C ARG A 183 7.89 -13.03 7.43
N THR A 184 7.57 -13.62 8.58
CA THR A 184 7.37 -15.08 8.71
C THR A 184 6.29 -15.59 7.76
N ASN A 185 5.20 -14.85 7.59
CA ASN A 185 4.13 -15.20 6.66
C ASN A 185 4.60 -15.12 5.21
N LEU A 186 5.30 -14.04 4.82
CA LEU A 186 5.87 -13.90 3.48
C LEU A 186 6.90 -15.00 3.18
N ASP A 187 7.81 -15.30 4.10
CA ASP A 187 8.78 -16.41 3.98
C ASP A 187 8.06 -17.76 3.77
N SER A 188 7.00 -18.01 4.54
CA SER A 188 6.20 -19.23 4.43
C SER A 188 5.49 -19.34 3.08
N ILE A 189 4.87 -18.25 2.61
CA ILE A 189 4.18 -18.24 1.31
C ILE A 189 5.19 -18.40 0.16
N PHE A 190 6.33 -17.70 0.25
CA PHE A 190 7.38 -17.73 -0.77
C PHE A 190 8.01 -19.12 -0.89
N SER A 191 8.32 -19.77 0.23
CA SER A 191 8.94 -21.11 0.24
C SER A 191 8.06 -22.20 -0.38
N GLN A 192 6.74 -22.01 -0.37
CA GLN A 192 5.76 -22.89 -1.03
C GLN A 192 5.51 -22.52 -2.50
N GLN A 193 6.22 -21.53 -3.05
CA GLN A 193 6.08 -21.06 -4.43
C GLN A 193 4.68 -20.51 -4.76
N GLU A 194 3.95 -20.06 -3.73
CA GLU A 194 2.61 -19.46 -3.84
C GLU A 194 2.68 -17.97 -4.25
N TYR A 195 3.35 -17.68 -5.37
CA TYR A 195 3.74 -16.32 -5.76
C TYR A 195 2.56 -15.36 -5.99
N VAL A 196 1.41 -15.88 -6.44
CA VAL A 196 0.17 -15.11 -6.57
C VAL A 196 -0.32 -14.61 -5.20
N ASN A 197 -0.29 -15.49 -4.19
CA ASN A 197 -0.68 -15.14 -2.83
C ASN A 197 0.37 -14.26 -2.16
N HIS A 198 1.66 -14.51 -2.41
CA HIS A 198 2.77 -13.67 -1.93
C HIS A 198 2.64 -12.23 -2.45
N LYS A 199 2.32 -12.05 -3.74
CA LYS A 199 2.11 -10.73 -4.35
C LYS A 199 0.95 -9.99 -3.69
N LYS A 200 -0.19 -10.67 -3.55
CA LYS A 200 -1.38 -10.09 -2.92
C LYS A 200 -1.13 -9.71 -1.46
N TYR A 201 -0.44 -10.57 -0.70
CA TYR A 201 -0.09 -10.32 0.70
C TYR A 201 0.84 -9.10 0.82
N THR A 202 1.91 -9.06 0.02
CA THR A 202 2.85 -7.92 -0.03
C THR A 202 2.15 -6.62 -0.41
N THR A 203 1.25 -6.67 -1.40
CA THR A 203 0.48 -5.49 -1.84
C THR A 203 -0.38 -4.92 -0.71
N ILE A 204 -1.12 -5.79 0.02
CA ILE A 204 -1.95 -5.35 1.15
C ILE A 204 -1.08 -4.75 2.27
N LEU A 205 0.05 -5.38 2.59
CA LEU A 205 0.97 -4.82 3.59
C LEU A 205 1.43 -3.42 3.20
N PHE A 206 1.82 -3.21 1.94
CA PHE A 206 2.36 -1.92 1.51
C PHE A 206 1.28 -0.84 1.34
N GLU A 207 0.03 -1.22 1.06
CA GLU A 207 -1.11 -0.31 1.22
C GLU A 207 -1.19 0.20 2.67
N LEU A 208 -1.07 -0.68 3.66
CA LEU A 208 -1.11 -0.33 5.09
C LEU A 208 0.11 0.49 5.53
N VAL A 209 1.32 0.12 5.08
CA VAL A 209 2.56 0.90 5.31
C VAL A 209 2.39 2.33 4.81
N ASN A 210 1.96 2.50 3.57
CA ASN A 210 1.85 3.83 2.95
C ASN A 210 0.76 4.68 3.63
N LYS A 211 -0.38 4.06 3.94
CA LYS A 211 -1.58 4.73 4.43
C LYS A 211 -1.54 5.10 5.92
N PHE A 212 -0.92 4.27 6.76
CA PHE A 212 -1.06 4.42 8.21
C PHE A 212 0.26 4.47 8.99
N MET A 213 1.37 4.02 8.42
CA MET A 213 2.64 3.96 9.14
C MET A 213 3.38 5.30 9.07
N SER A 214 4.02 5.69 10.17
CA SER A 214 4.90 6.86 10.19
C SER A 214 6.20 6.59 9.41
N VAL A 215 6.80 7.63 8.83
CA VAL A 215 7.92 7.50 7.88
C VAL A 215 9.10 6.72 8.46
N GLU A 216 9.44 6.94 9.74
CA GLU A 216 10.52 6.20 10.42
C GLU A 216 10.29 4.69 10.36
N TYR A 217 9.06 4.24 10.59
CA TYR A 217 8.73 2.81 10.56
C TYR A 217 8.53 2.30 9.14
N GLN A 218 8.04 3.14 8.21
CA GLN A 218 7.98 2.77 6.78
C GLN A 218 9.36 2.35 6.28
N ILE A 219 10.40 3.14 6.57
CA ILE A 219 11.78 2.85 6.19
C ILE A 219 12.25 1.51 6.79
N LYS A 220 12.04 1.30 8.09
CA LYS A 220 12.41 0.04 8.76
C LYS A 220 11.72 -1.17 8.12
N THR A 221 10.43 -1.06 7.84
CA THR A 221 9.65 -2.13 7.20
C THR A 221 10.10 -2.38 5.76
N ILE A 222 10.40 -1.34 4.99
CA ILE A 222 10.95 -1.48 3.62
C ILE A 222 12.27 -2.26 3.67
N ILE A 223 13.19 -1.84 4.54
CA ILE A 223 14.51 -2.49 4.68
C ILE A 223 14.34 -3.96 5.08
N ASP A 224 13.53 -4.25 6.11
CA ASP A 224 13.33 -5.62 6.61
C ASP A 224 12.69 -6.54 5.56
N LEU A 225 11.75 -6.01 4.76
CA LEU A 225 11.04 -6.77 3.74
C LEU A 225 11.69 -6.74 2.36
N THR A 226 12.86 -6.10 2.19
CA THR A 226 13.65 -6.07 0.95
C THR A 226 13.73 -7.42 0.22
N PRO A 227 13.96 -8.57 0.90
CA PRO A 227 13.99 -9.88 0.24
C PRO A 227 12.71 -10.24 -0.53
N HIS A 228 11.57 -9.68 -0.11
CA HIS A 228 10.26 -9.90 -0.73
C HIS A 228 9.89 -8.81 -1.74
N LEU A 229 10.26 -7.54 -1.48
CA LEU A 229 9.87 -6.41 -2.35
C LEU A 229 10.52 -6.46 -3.73
N LYS A 230 11.78 -6.89 -3.78
CA LYS A 230 12.58 -6.98 -5.03
C LYS A 230 11.91 -7.80 -6.13
N HIS A 231 10.89 -8.58 -5.79
CA HIS A 231 10.14 -9.41 -6.72
C HIS A 231 8.99 -8.67 -7.43
N TYR A 232 8.64 -7.46 -7.00
CA TYR A 232 7.50 -6.69 -7.47
C TYR A 232 7.89 -5.24 -7.80
N PHE A 233 7.98 -4.92 -9.09
CA PHE A 233 8.46 -3.61 -9.56
C PHE A 233 7.62 -2.44 -9.07
N ASN A 234 6.28 -2.56 -9.05
CA ASN A 234 5.42 -1.48 -8.58
C ASN A 234 5.69 -1.13 -7.11
N ILE A 235 5.78 -2.14 -6.25
CA ILE A 235 6.03 -1.96 -4.80
C ILE A 235 7.46 -1.47 -4.58
N THR A 236 8.43 -1.99 -5.34
CA THR A 236 9.83 -1.55 -5.32
C THR A 236 9.94 -0.07 -5.69
N ALA A 237 9.29 0.36 -6.78
CA ALA A 237 9.27 1.75 -7.19
C ALA A 237 8.69 2.64 -6.09
N GLU A 238 7.50 2.35 -5.56
CA GLU A 238 6.89 3.16 -4.49
C GLU A 238 7.76 3.20 -3.21
N SER A 239 8.29 2.05 -2.79
CA SER A 239 9.12 1.95 -1.58
C SER A 239 10.41 2.76 -1.71
N THR A 240 11.00 2.79 -2.89
CA THR A 240 12.25 3.51 -3.12
C THR A 240 12.06 5.03 -3.13
N ASP A 241 10.87 5.56 -3.44
CA ASP A 241 10.59 7.00 -3.22
C ASP A 241 10.67 7.36 -1.74
N ILE A 242 10.13 6.52 -0.87
CA ILE A 242 10.19 6.73 0.58
C ILE A 242 11.65 6.73 1.04
N LEU A 243 12.46 5.79 0.57
CA LEU A 243 13.88 5.73 0.92
C LEU A 243 14.66 6.95 0.39
N ILE A 244 14.50 7.30 -0.89
CA ILE A 244 15.21 8.42 -1.55
C ILE A 244 14.87 9.75 -0.86
N ASN A 245 13.59 10.00 -0.59
CA ASN A 245 13.12 11.24 0.02
C ASN A 245 13.53 11.39 1.49
N ASN A 246 14.01 10.32 2.12
CA ASN A 246 14.44 10.30 3.52
C ASN A 246 15.92 9.96 3.70
N ASN A 247 16.76 10.21 2.68
CA ASN A 247 18.21 10.04 2.73
C ASN A 247 18.70 8.59 2.92
N HIS A 248 17.90 7.59 2.52
CA HIS A 248 18.28 6.17 2.48
C HIS A 248 18.62 5.73 1.05
N SER A 249 19.50 6.49 0.40
CA SER A 249 19.85 6.27 -1.01
C SER A 249 20.58 4.96 -1.27
N ASN A 250 21.39 4.47 -0.32
CA ASN A 250 22.12 3.20 -0.47
C ASN A 250 21.16 2.02 -0.44
N GLU A 251 20.22 2.02 0.50
CA GLU A 251 19.19 0.99 0.62
C GLU A 251 18.24 1.03 -0.59
N ALA A 252 17.94 2.21 -1.12
CA ALA A 252 17.17 2.36 -2.35
C ALA A 252 17.92 1.77 -3.55
N GLU A 253 19.22 2.06 -3.70
CA GLU A 253 20.06 1.53 -4.76
C GLU A 253 20.16 0.00 -4.69
N GLU A 254 20.37 -0.56 -3.49
CA GLU A 254 20.41 -2.01 -3.26
C GLU A 254 19.10 -2.68 -3.66
N LEU A 255 17.97 -2.13 -3.23
CA LEU A 255 16.64 -2.67 -3.55
C LEU A 255 16.33 -2.59 -5.05
N LEU A 256 16.62 -1.45 -5.71
CA LEU A 256 16.41 -1.27 -7.16
C LEU A 256 17.29 -2.20 -7.98
N THR A 257 18.58 -2.30 -7.63
CA THR A 257 19.54 -3.21 -8.24
C THR A 257 19.04 -4.65 -8.10
N ALA A 258 18.69 -5.06 -6.88
CA ALA A 258 18.15 -6.40 -6.64
C ALA A 258 16.88 -6.67 -7.46
N ALA A 259 15.99 -5.69 -7.62
CA ALA A 259 14.77 -5.88 -8.40
C ALA A 259 15.04 -6.04 -9.90
N LEU A 260 15.97 -5.27 -10.46
CA LEU A 260 16.28 -5.27 -11.90
C LEU A 260 17.13 -6.48 -12.33
N TYR A 261 17.96 -7.02 -11.44
CA TYR A 261 18.82 -8.19 -11.73
C TYR A 261 18.20 -9.55 -11.36
N ASN A 262 17.14 -9.59 -10.53
CA ASN A 262 16.49 -10.85 -10.17
C ASN A 262 15.46 -11.30 -11.20
N ILE A 263 15.20 -12.61 -11.25
CA ILE A 263 14.06 -13.18 -11.96
C ILE A 263 12.78 -12.68 -11.26
N THR A 264 12.01 -11.85 -11.96
CA THR A 264 10.67 -11.46 -11.51
C THR A 264 9.81 -12.72 -11.37
N ILE A 265 9.13 -12.87 -10.23
CA ILE A 265 8.09 -13.89 -10.03
C ILE A 265 6.70 -13.35 -10.41
N ASP A 266 6.62 -12.09 -10.82
CA ASP A 266 5.42 -11.55 -11.45
C ASP A 266 5.34 -12.07 -12.89
N ASP A 267 4.28 -12.79 -13.22
CA ASP A 267 4.11 -13.44 -14.53
C ASP A 267 4.15 -12.43 -15.69
N LYS A 268 3.76 -11.16 -15.43
CA LYS A 268 3.72 -10.06 -16.41
C LYS A 268 3.88 -8.69 -15.72
N PRO A 269 5.10 -8.29 -15.34
CA PRO A 269 5.31 -6.93 -14.81
C PRO A 269 4.94 -5.89 -15.87
N LYS A 270 4.37 -4.76 -15.45
CA LYS A 270 4.10 -3.67 -16.39
C LYS A 270 5.41 -3.00 -16.76
N ASN A 271 5.61 -2.73 -18.06
CA ASN A 271 6.79 -1.99 -18.53
C ASN A 271 6.97 -0.66 -17.79
N GLN A 272 5.86 0.05 -17.50
CA GLN A 272 5.89 1.28 -16.74
C GLN A 272 6.58 1.13 -15.36
N ASP A 273 6.23 0.09 -14.60
CA ASP A 273 6.80 -0.15 -13.27
C ASP A 273 8.31 -0.45 -13.35
N ILE A 274 8.72 -1.21 -14.37
CA ILE A 274 10.14 -1.48 -14.65
C ILE A 274 10.86 -0.18 -15.04
N GLY A 275 10.22 0.64 -15.89
CA GLY A 275 10.73 1.93 -16.32
C GLY A 275 10.94 2.90 -15.14
N TRP A 276 10.03 2.91 -14.16
CA TRP A 276 10.20 3.67 -12.93
C TRP A 276 11.39 3.19 -12.11
N CYS A 277 11.62 1.87 -11.99
CA CYS A 277 12.81 1.36 -11.31
C CYS A 277 14.11 1.78 -12.00
N TYR A 278 14.20 1.65 -13.33
CA TYR A 278 15.36 2.12 -14.08
C TYR A 278 15.59 3.63 -13.93
N TYR A 279 14.52 4.44 -14.00
CA TYR A 279 14.62 5.88 -13.80
C TYR A 279 15.24 6.23 -12.44
N LYS A 280 14.74 5.61 -11.37
CA LYS A 280 15.20 5.88 -9.99
C LYS A 280 16.64 5.40 -9.78
N LEU A 281 17.00 4.24 -10.34
CA LEU A 281 18.38 3.75 -10.27
C LEU A 281 19.33 4.67 -11.04
N GLY A 282 18.92 5.14 -12.22
CA GLY A 282 19.67 6.13 -13.00
C GLY A 282 19.85 7.45 -12.26
N TYR A 283 18.80 7.94 -11.60
CA TYR A 283 18.86 9.14 -10.75
C TYR A 283 19.85 9.00 -9.58
N LEU A 284 19.82 7.88 -8.85
CA LEU A 284 20.76 7.63 -7.76
C LEU A 284 22.21 7.56 -8.27
N ASN A 285 22.44 6.82 -9.35
CA ASN A 285 23.76 6.67 -9.93
C ASN A 285 24.31 7.98 -10.50
N HIS A 286 23.46 8.81 -11.10
CA HIS A 286 23.84 10.15 -11.55
C HIS A 286 24.30 11.01 -10.36
N ARG A 287 23.53 11.03 -9.26
CA ARG A 287 23.90 11.76 -8.03
C ARG A 287 25.19 11.23 -7.40
N ASN A 288 25.44 9.93 -7.49
CA ASN A 288 26.65 9.28 -6.99
C ASN A 288 27.86 9.44 -7.95
N GLY A 289 27.70 10.14 -9.07
CA GLY A 289 28.76 10.38 -10.05
C GLY A 289 29.03 9.20 -11.00
N GLN A 290 28.25 8.12 -10.90
CA GLN A 290 28.31 6.94 -11.79
C GLN A 290 27.57 7.21 -13.10
N ARG A 291 28.08 8.16 -13.88
CA ARG A 291 27.35 8.74 -15.03
C ARG A 291 27.11 7.75 -16.18
N GLU A 292 28.06 6.85 -16.47
CA GLU A 292 27.90 5.84 -17.53
C GLU A 292 26.74 4.89 -17.22
N TYR A 293 26.69 4.38 -15.99
CA TYR A 293 25.62 3.50 -15.56
C TYR A 293 24.28 4.24 -15.44
N ALA A 294 24.29 5.52 -15.05
CA ALA A 294 23.10 6.35 -15.08
C ALA A 294 22.52 6.50 -16.49
N VAL A 295 23.37 6.71 -17.51
CA VAL A 295 22.94 6.77 -18.92
C VAL A 295 22.28 5.46 -19.37
N GLU A 296 22.88 4.31 -19.03
CA GLU A 296 22.30 3.01 -19.35
C GLU A 296 20.91 2.83 -18.71
N CYS A 297 20.79 3.18 -17.43
CA CYS A 297 19.51 3.13 -16.72
C CYS A 297 18.47 4.05 -17.35
N TYR A 298 18.83 5.29 -17.68
CA TYR A 298 17.93 6.25 -18.30
C TYR A 298 17.43 5.81 -19.68
N LYS A 299 18.30 5.25 -20.53
CA LYS A 299 17.88 4.67 -21.81
C LYS A 299 16.89 3.53 -21.62
N ASN A 300 17.20 2.60 -20.71
CA ASN A 300 16.30 1.50 -20.36
C ASN A 300 14.95 1.97 -19.80
N ALA A 301 14.92 3.10 -19.08
CA ALA A 301 13.69 3.71 -18.60
C ALA A 301 12.85 4.27 -19.77
N LEU A 302 13.46 5.04 -20.68
CA LEU A 302 12.77 5.62 -21.83
C LEU A 302 12.14 4.54 -22.74
N ASP A 303 12.79 3.39 -22.91
CA ASP A 303 12.27 2.28 -23.70
C ASP A 303 11.00 1.64 -23.10
N LYS A 304 10.74 1.87 -21.80
CA LYS A 304 9.68 1.18 -21.04
C LYS A 304 8.57 2.09 -20.56
N LEU A 305 8.87 3.37 -20.37
CA LEU A 305 7.91 4.34 -19.86
C LEU A 305 6.88 4.72 -20.94
N PRO A 306 5.58 4.77 -20.60
CA PRO A 306 4.57 5.26 -21.52
C PRO A 306 4.70 6.77 -21.70
N ALA A 307 4.31 7.28 -22.87
CA ALA A 307 4.33 8.73 -23.17
C ALA A 307 3.48 9.57 -22.19
N THR A 308 2.56 8.95 -21.45
CA THR A 308 1.78 9.60 -20.39
C THR A 308 2.64 10.05 -19.20
N ASP A 309 3.81 9.45 -18.98
CA ASP A 309 4.76 9.83 -17.93
C ASP A 309 5.64 11.03 -18.34
N LYS A 310 4.99 12.06 -18.90
CA LYS A 310 5.64 13.23 -19.52
C LYS A 310 6.67 13.87 -18.59
N TYR A 311 6.39 13.96 -17.29
CA TYR A 311 7.27 14.58 -16.32
C TYR A 311 8.56 13.79 -16.10
N ILE A 312 8.45 12.47 -15.89
CA ILE A 312 9.60 11.60 -15.69
C ILE A 312 10.47 11.58 -16.96
N ILE A 313 9.84 11.49 -18.14
CA ILE A 313 10.54 11.53 -19.43
C ILE A 313 11.30 12.85 -19.61
N GLN A 314 10.70 13.99 -19.25
CA GLN A 314 11.38 15.29 -19.29
C GLN A 314 12.61 15.31 -18.37
N THR A 315 12.49 14.85 -17.13
CA THR A 315 13.60 14.77 -16.18
C THR A 315 14.71 13.86 -16.68
N ILE A 316 14.38 12.71 -17.27
CA ILE A 316 15.37 11.80 -17.88
C ILE A 316 16.14 12.50 -19.00
N ASN A 317 15.43 13.13 -19.94
CA ASN A 317 16.06 13.81 -21.08
C ASN A 317 16.96 14.97 -20.64
N TYR A 318 16.53 15.74 -19.64
CA TYR A 318 17.34 16.81 -19.06
C TYR A 318 18.62 16.26 -18.41
N ASN A 319 18.52 15.19 -17.63
CA ASN A 319 19.68 14.56 -17.01
C ASN A 319 20.65 13.96 -18.04
N LEU A 320 20.13 13.30 -19.07
CA LEU A 320 20.95 12.79 -20.19
C LEU A 320 21.67 13.93 -20.91
N TRP A 321 20.97 15.03 -21.22
CA TRP A 321 21.58 16.21 -21.84
C TRP A 321 22.71 16.79 -20.98
N GLY A 322 22.48 16.92 -19.66
CA GLY A 322 23.50 17.40 -18.73
C GLY A 322 24.73 16.49 -18.68
N ILE A 323 24.53 15.16 -18.65
CA ILE A 323 25.63 14.19 -18.68
C ILE A 323 26.40 14.27 -20.00
N TYR A 324 25.72 14.31 -21.15
CA TYR A 324 26.41 14.38 -22.45
C TYR A 324 27.13 15.71 -22.67
N SER A 325 26.56 16.82 -22.20
CA SER A 325 27.22 18.14 -22.24
C SER A 325 28.47 18.16 -21.38
N TYR A 326 28.48 17.47 -20.23
CA TYR A 326 29.67 17.37 -19.38
C TYR A 326 30.83 16.63 -20.04
N TYR A 327 30.54 15.69 -20.95
CA TYR A 327 31.56 14.89 -21.66
C TYR A 327 31.85 15.39 -23.08
N ASP A 328 31.35 16.57 -23.47
CA ASP A 328 31.45 17.10 -24.83
C ASP A 328 30.99 16.07 -25.90
N ALA A 329 29.99 15.25 -25.57
CA ALA A 329 29.49 14.18 -26.42
C ALA A 329 28.43 14.68 -27.40
N ASP A 330 28.81 15.60 -28.29
CA ASP A 330 27.90 16.31 -29.20
C ASP A 330 27.01 15.38 -30.05
N ASP A 331 27.57 14.27 -30.55
CA ASP A 331 26.81 13.27 -31.31
C ASP A 331 25.65 12.68 -30.48
N ASN A 332 25.89 12.40 -29.19
CA ASN A 332 24.86 11.88 -28.29
C ASN A 332 23.80 12.94 -27.97
N ILE A 333 24.19 14.21 -27.86
CA ILE A 333 23.26 15.32 -27.68
C ILE A 333 22.35 15.46 -28.90
N GLU A 334 22.92 15.38 -30.11
CA GLU A 334 22.13 15.45 -31.35
C GLU A 334 21.15 14.29 -31.46
N VAL A 335 21.60 13.05 -31.19
CA VAL A 335 20.72 11.87 -31.16
C VAL A 335 19.59 12.04 -30.15
N LEU A 336 19.90 12.49 -28.93
CA LEU A 336 18.91 12.74 -27.88
C LEU A 336 17.86 13.76 -28.32
N LEU A 337 18.29 14.92 -28.80
CA LEU A 337 17.38 15.98 -29.25
C LEU A 337 16.50 15.51 -30.41
N ASN A 338 17.04 14.71 -31.34
CA ASN A 338 16.27 14.17 -32.46
C ASN A 338 15.18 13.17 -32.01
N GLN A 339 15.40 12.43 -30.93
CA GLN A 339 14.42 11.48 -30.38
C GLN A 339 13.36 12.15 -29.48
N MET A 340 13.66 13.34 -28.95
CA MET A 340 12.69 14.09 -28.13
C MET A 340 11.52 14.63 -28.97
N PRO A 341 10.27 14.54 -28.48
CA PRO A 341 9.14 15.23 -29.10
C PRO A 341 9.34 16.76 -29.03
N GLU A 342 8.81 17.47 -30.03
CA GLU A 342 8.81 18.93 -30.02
C GLU A 342 8.10 19.45 -28.77
N SER A 343 8.81 20.27 -27.99
CA SER A 343 8.40 20.72 -26.67
C SER A 343 9.27 21.88 -26.18
N SER A 344 8.74 22.67 -25.24
CA SER A 344 9.48 23.75 -24.57
C SER A 344 10.83 23.28 -23.99
N LEU A 345 10.90 22.05 -23.49
CA LEU A 345 12.17 21.50 -22.99
C LEU A 345 13.16 21.26 -24.13
N LYS A 346 12.75 20.64 -25.24
CA LYS A 346 13.63 20.40 -26.39
C LYS A 346 14.21 21.70 -26.93
N ASP A 347 13.38 22.73 -27.05
CA ASP A 347 13.82 24.03 -27.55
C ASP A 347 14.75 24.72 -26.56
N LEU A 348 14.47 24.63 -25.26
CA LEU A 348 15.37 25.13 -24.22
C LEU A 348 16.75 24.45 -24.28
N LEU A 349 16.79 23.11 -24.45
CA LEU A 349 18.04 22.36 -24.54
C LEU A 349 18.83 22.66 -25.82
N LYS A 350 18.15 22.92 -26.94
CA LYS A 350 18.80 23.39 -28.18
C LYS A 350 19.49 24.75 -27.96
N LEU A 351 18.84 25.68 -27.25
CA LEU A 351 19.44 26.98 -26.93
C LEU A 351 20.67 26.86 -26.03
N GLY A 352 20.64 25.92 -25.08
CA GLY A 352 21.78 25.66 -24.20
C GLY A 352 23.07 25.25 -24.92
N ARG A 353 23.00 24.77 -26.17
CA ARG A 353 24.18 24.47 -27.00
C ARG A 353 24.84 25.71 -27.60
N ASN A 354 24.11 26.83 -27.72
CA ASN A 354 24.60 28.04 -28.37
C ASN A 354 24.26 29.29 -27.54
N LEU A 355 24.82 29.33 -26.33
CA LEU A 355 24.59 30.41 -25.37
C LEU A 355 24.96 31.80 -25.90
N THR A 356 25.85 31.88 -26.90
CA THR A 356 26.33 33.15 -27.47
C THR A 356 25.38 33.78 -28.48
N ASN A 357 24.39 33.02 -29.00
CA ASN A 357 23.48 33.48 -30.07
C ASN A 357 21.99 33.31 -29.71
N ILE A 358 21.63 33.35 -28.43
CA ILE A 358 20.22 33.29 -28.00
C ILE A 358 19.53 34.61 -28.35
N THR A 359 18.39 34.52 -29.05
CA THR A 359 17.56 35.68 -29.41
C THR A 359 16.24 35.71 -28.62
N THR A 360 15.68 36.89 -28.40
CA THR A 360 14.38 37.05 -27.71
C THR A 360 13.26 36.26 -28.40
N SER A 361 13.23 36.24 -29.74
CA SER A 361 12.24 35.48 -30.51
C SER A 361 12.33 33.96 -30.28
N GLN A 362 13.52 33.41 -30.01
CA GLN A 362 13.66 31.99 -29.68
C GLN A 362 13.14 31.69 -28.27
N LEU A 363 13.36 32.60 -27.32
CA LEU A 363 12.86 32.46 -25.95
C LEU A 363 11.34 32.62 -25.85
N ASP A 364 10.75 33.51 -26.66
CA ASP A 364 9.30 33.73 -26.70
C ASP A 364 8.52 32.50 -27.20
N ASN A 365 9.17 31.61 -27.96
CA ASN A 365 8.59 30.35 -28.42
C ASN A 365 8.57 29.26 -27.32
N ILE A 366 9.29 29.46 -26.22
CA ILE A 366 9.33 28.51 -25.10
C ILE A 366 8.23 28.88 -24.10
N ASN A 367 7.25 28.00 -23.96
CA ASN A 367 6.23 28.17 -22.95
C ASN A 367 6.75 27.73 -21.57
N ARG A 368 7.06 28.71 -20.71
CA ARG A 368 7.55 28.51 -19.35
C ARG A 368 6.63 27.62 -18.49
N SER A 369 5.31 27.63 -18.71
CA SER A 369 4.38 26.78 -17.94
C SER A 369 4.53 25.29 -18.23
N ASP A 370 5.16 24.94 -19.36
CA ASP A 370 5.36 23.55 -19.77
C ASP A 370 6.65 22.94 -19.19
N LEU A 371 7.47 23.77 -18.53
CA LEU A 371 8.76 23.40 -17.94
C LEU A 371 8.60 22.95 -16.47
N GLN A 372 9.48 22.05 -16.04
CA GLN A 372 9.62 21.72 -14.62
C GLN A 372 10.29 22.87 -13.85
N PRO A 373 10.14 22.93 -12.51
CA PRO A 373 10.77 23.96 -11.69
C PRO A 373 12.29 24.10 -11.93
N GLU A 374 13.02 22.99 -12.06
CA GLU A 374 14.46 23.02 -12.34
C GLU A 374 14.78 23.60 -13.73
N HIS A 375 14.03 23.22 -14.76
CA HIS A 375 14.24 23.72 -16.14
C HIS A 375 13.86 25.20 -16.27
N THR A 376 12.90 25.63 -15.46
CA THR A 376 12.46 27.02 -15.42
C THR A 376 13.58 27.95 -14.96
N GLN A 377 14.43 27.50 -14.03
CA GLN A 377 15.61 28.28 -13.61
C GLN A 377 16.58 28.50 -14.78
N MET A 378 16.83 27.47 -15.59
CA MET A 378 17.64 27.58 -16.81
C MET A 378 17.02 28.52 -17.84
N PHE A 379 15.71 28.43 -18.07
CA PHE A 379 14.99 29.35 -18.94
C PHE A 379 15.08 30.81 -18.47
N ASP A 380 14.88 31.05 -17.18
CA ASP A 380 14.94 32.39 -16.60
C ASP A 380 16.37 32.96 -16.71
N LEU A 381 17.42 32.12 -16.61
CA LEU A 381 18.82 32.53 -16.84
C LEU A 381 19.09 32.97 -18.29
N TYR A 382 18.41 32.39 -19.29
CA TYR A 382 18.58 32.79 -20.69
C TYR A 382 17.86 34.08 -21.05
N LYS A 383 16.90 34.51 -20.21
CA LYS A 383 16.12 35.74 -20.42
C LYS A 383 16.79 36.98 -19.81
N LEU A 384 17.72 36.79 -18.88
CA LEU A 384 18.58 37.84 -18.31
C LEU A 384 19.70 38.19 -19.28
#